data_AF-A0AAW8DY58-F1
#
_entry.id   AF-A0AAW8DY58-F1
#
_cell.length_a   1.000
_cell.length_b   1.000
_cell.length_c   1.000
_cell.angle_alpha   90.00
_cell.angle_beta   90.00
_cell.angle_gamma   90.00
#
_symmetry.space_group_name_H-M   'P 1'
#
loop_
_entity.id
_entity.type
_entity.pdbx_description
1 polymer ?
#
loop_
_entity_poly.entity_id
_entity_poly.type
_entity_poly.pdbx_seq_one_letter_code
_entity_poly.pdbx_strand_id
1 'polypeptide(L)'
;MIDSVFWRRALAACVLAWGAAAHSALPQAAQQDVQRRLDCYGAANPSACEITLADSGTPFGRVHRGSALLLGVEVDAATRARAMEDLRSAAAEGYTPAYESLAVFLRRGAGRSESLQWRWLAAEHGHAAAAKHLGGSIDFDGTDRQSAADRMFLSWVHCHPASFDSDGPVMSELNTARKASPGADLAQVIAQVHAKRLNEAKAKAENFLHGCVPGAYYLASLPPDDQAWVRKTVRARMAQTLKNIQAAVRKFPDLELLTLPEYQDLLPPP
;
A
#
# COMPACT_ATOMS: atom_id res chain seq x y z
N MET A 1 28.79 -25.58 40.56
CA MET A 1 27.80 -24.50 40.33
C MET A 1 28.48 -23.47 39.46
N ILE A 2 28.29 -23.57 38.14
CA ILE A 2 28.81 -22.64 37.15
C ILE A 2 27.57 -21.97 36.55
N ASP A 3 27.50 -20.65 36.68
CA ASP A 3 26.29 -19.85 36.53
C ASP A 3 25.64 -19.95 35.15
N SER A 4 24.40 -20.45 35.15
CA SER A 4 23.50 -20.60 34.01
C SER A 4 22.96 -19.26 33.45
N VAL A 5 23.46 -18.13 33.95
CA VAL A 5 23.06 -16.78 33.53
C VAL A 5 23.96 -16.25 32.41
N PHE A 6 25.24 -16.64 32.41
CA PHE A 6 26.19 -16.19 31.38
C PHE A 6 25.92 -16.83 30.01
N TRP A 7 25.51 -18.11 29.98
CA TRP A 7 25.15 -18.81 28.74
C TRP A 7 23.81 -18.36 28.15
N ARG A 8 22.84 -17.95 28.98
CA ARG A 8 21.56 -17.39 28.49
C ARG A 8 21.77 -16.01 27.87
N ARG A 9 22.72 -15.21 28.37
CA ARG A 9 23.11 -13.94 27.76
C ARG A 9 23.97 -14.12 26.51
N ALA A 10 24.82 -15.14 26.45
CA ALA A 10 25.59 -15.47 25.24
C ALA A 10 24.68 -15.95 24.09
N LEU A 11 23.65 -16.76 24.37
CA LEU A 11 22.67 -17.17 23.36
C LEU A 11 21.74 -16.02 22.94
N ALA A 12 21.40 -15.10 23.85
CA ALA A 12 20.67 -13.87 23.49
C ALA A 12 21.53 -12.87 22.69
N ALA A 13 22.85 -12.86 22.89
CA ALA A 13 23.78 -12.04 22.11
C ALA A 13 24.12 -12.66 20.74
N CYS A 14 24.07 -13.99 20.60
CA CYS A 14 24.26 -14.65 19.30
C CYS A 14 23.04 -14.56 18.38
N VAL A 15 21.83 -14.39 18.91
CA VAL A 15 20.63 -14.06 18.09
C VAL A 15 20.68 -12.63 17.55
N LEU A 16 21.52 -11.76 18.13
CA LEU A 16 21.75 -10.39 17.66
C LEU A 16 23.03 -10.21 16.83
N ALA A 17 23.87 -11.25 16.73
CA ALA A 17 25.13 -11.21 15.96
C ALA A 17 25.01 -11.89 14.60
N TRP A 18 24.07 -12.81 14.41
CA TRP A 18 23.57 -13.19 13.10
C TRP A 18 22.20 -12.57 12.94
N GLY A 19 22.21 -11.30 12.54
CA GLY A 19 21.16 -10.82 11.67
C GLY A 19 21.12 -11.78 10.49
N ALA A 20 20.27 -12.80 10.59
CA ALA A 20 19.53 -13.26 9.44
C ALA A 20 18.80 -12.01 8.98
N ALA A 21 19.52 -11.20 8.20
CA ALA A 21 18.95 -10.19 7.38
C ALA A 21 17.88 -10.93 6.62
N ALA A 22 16.64 -10.76 7.05
CA ALA A 22 15.53 -10.71 6.15
C ALA A 22 15.85 -9.55 5.20
N HIS A 23 16.81 -9.79 4.30
CA HIS A 23 16.92 -9.06 3.07
C HIS A 23 15.52 -9.18 2.50
N SER A 24 14.89 -8.04 2.20
CA SER A 24 13.68 -8.04 1.40
C SER A 24 13.91 -8.98 0.23
N ALA A 25 13.19 -10.10 0.20
CA ALA A 25 13.40 -11.19 -0.74
C ALA A 25 12.83 -10.84 -2.13
N LEU A 26 12.80 -9.54 -2.46
CA LEU A 26 12.41 -9.05 -3.76
C LEU A 26 13.28 -9.75 -4.80
N PRO A 27 12.68 -10.40 -5.82
CA PRO A 27 13.45 -10.95 -6.93
C PRO A 27 14.32 -9.88 -7.58
N GLN A 28 15.44 -10.29 -8.15
CA GLN A 28 16.42 -9.37 -8.76
C GLN A 28 15.78 -8.42 -9.78
N ALA A 29 14.81 -8.90 -10.57
CA ALA A 29 14.07 -8.08 -11.53
C ALA A 29 13.29 -6.93 -10.86
N ALA A 30 12.61 -7.21 -9.73
CA ALA A 30 11.90 -6.17 -8.97
C ALA A 30 12.88 -5.17 -8.35
N GLN A 31 14.02 -5.64 -7.83
CA GLN A 31 15.07 -4.74 -7.33
C GLN A 31 15.62 -3.83 -8.43
N GLN A 32 15.80 -4.33 -9.65
CA GLN A 32 16.29 -3.52 -10.78
C GLN A 32 15.30 -2.42 -11.19
N ASP A 33 14.00 -2.68 -11.15
CA ASP A 33 12.97 -1.67 -11.46
C ASP A 33 12.91 -0.59 -10.37
N VAL A 34 12.99 -1.00 -9.10
CA VAL A 34 13.08 -0.08 -7.96
C VAL A 34 14.36 0.78 -8.06
N GLN A 35 15.50 0.16 -8.36
CA GLN A 35 16.76 0.88 -8.55
C GLN A 35 16.65 1.93 -9.65
N ARG A 36 16.14 1.55 -10.83
CA ARG A 36 15.97 2.47 -11.97
C ARG A 36 15.11 3.66 -11.59
N ARG A 37 14.07 3.46 -10.79
CA ARG A 37 13.25 4.58 -10.31
C ARG A 37 13.95 5.46 -9.28
N LEU A 38 14.71 4.86 -8.36
CA LEU A 38 15.53 5.64 -7.40
C LEU A 38 16.59 6.48 -8.13
N ASP A 39 17.12 5.99 -9.25
CA ASP A 39 18.06 6.74 -10.08
C ASP A 39 17.41 7.99 -10.72
N CYS A 40 16.10 7.95 -11.00
CA CYS A 40 15.37 9.13 -11.51
C CYS A 40 15.36 10.32 -10.54
N TYR A 41 15.54 10.13 -9.23
CA TYR A 41 15.69 11.23 -8.27
C TYR A 41 16.96 12.06 -8.49
N GLY A 42 17.98 11.50 -9.15
CA GLY A 42 19.22 12.19 -9.50
C GLY A 42 19.28 12.68 -10.95
N ALA A 43 18.25 12.40 -11.75
CA ALA A 43 18.23 12.76 -13.16
C ALA A 43 18.00 14.26 -13.35
N ALA A 44 18.59 14.84 -14.41
CA ALA A 44 18.36 16.23 -14.79
C ALA A 44 16.88 16.51 -15.10
N ASN A 45 16.15 15.49 -15.59
CA ASN A 45 14.71 15.53 -15.78
C ASN A 45 14.08 14.24 -15.22
N PRO A 46 13.62 14.27 -13.95
CA PRO A 46 13.01 13.10 -13.30
C PRO A 46 11.78 12.57 -14.05
N SER A 47 10.92 13.44 -14.57
CA SER A 47 9.72 13.02 -15.32
C SER A 47 10.08 12.30 -16.62
N ALA A 48 11.07 12.80 -17.37
CA ALA A 48 11.56 12.11 -18.56
C ALA A 48 12.17 10.75 -18.21
N CYS A 49 12.87 10.64 -17.09
CA CYS A 49 13.38 9.36 -16.59
C CYS A 49 12.23 8.40 -16.26
N GLU A 50 11.20 8.83 -15.53
CA GLU A 50 10.04 8.00 -15.17
C GLU A 50 9.26 7.51 -16.39
N ILE A 51 9.17 8.30 -17.47
CA ILE A 51 8.53 7.91 -18.73
C ILE A 51 9.21 6.67 -19.35
N THR A 52 10.53 6.53 -19.20
CA THR A 52 11.27 5.37 -19.73
C THR A 52 11.19 4.13 -18.84
N LEU A 53 10.70 4.23 -17.59
CA LEU A 53 10.61 3.07 -16.68
C LEU A 53 9.70 1.97 -17.23
N ALA A 54 8.70 2.30 -18.02
CA ALA A 54 7.80 1.33 -18.63
C ALA A 54 8.47 0.44 -19.69
N ASP A 55 9.69 0.74 -20.13
CA ASP A 55 10.47 -0.13 -21.02
C ASP A 55 10.88 -1.45 -20.31
N SER A 56 10.78 -1.51 -18.97
CA SER A 56 10.82 -2.74 -18.18
C SER A 56 9.70 -3.73 -18.52
N GLY A 57 8.60 -3.27 -19.13
CA GLY A 57 7.40 -4.07 -19.37
C GLY A 57 6.60 -4.40 -18.11
N THR A 58 6.97 -3.88 -16.93
CA THR A 58 6.28 -4.19 -15.68
C THR A 58 5.10 -3.25 -15.43
N PRO A 59 4.05 -3.71 -14.69
CA PRO A 59 2.97 -2.83 -14.24
C PRO A 59 3.48 -1.63 -13.43
N PHE A 60 4.53 -1.83 -12.63
CA PHE A 60 5.27 -0.79 -11.93
C PHE A 60 5.72 0.31 -12.90
N GLY A 61 6.49 -0.05 -13.93
CA GLY A 61 6.96 0.89 -14.95
C GLY A 61 5.82 1.60 -15.68
N ARG A 62 4.76 0.86 -16.07
CA ARG A 62 3.57 1.45 -16.73
C ARG A 62 2.83 2.44 -15.84
N VAL A 63 2.68 2.18 -14.54
CA VAL A 63 2.05 3.12 -13.61
C VAL A 63 2.84 4.42 -13.51
N HIS A 64 4.17 4.33 -13.46
CA HIS A 64 5.03 5.51 -13.40
C HIS A 64 5.03 6.30 -14.70
N ARG A 65 5.12 5.64 -15.86
CA ARG A 65 4.99 6.31 -17.16
C ARG A 65 3.63 7.01 -17.28
N GLY A 66 2.55 6.29 -17.02
CA GLY A 66 1.19 6.85 -17.10
C GLY A 66 1.02 8.07 -16.20
N SER A 67 1.49 8.00 -14.96
CA SER A 67 1.43 9.11 -14.01
C SER A 67 2.29 10.30 -14.44
N ALA A 68 3.54 10.06 -14.86
CA ALA A 68 4.46 11.10 -15.31
C ALA A 68 3.93 11.84 -16.55
N LEU A 69 3.38 11.10 -17.53
CA LEU A 69 2.76 11.69 -18.72
C LEU A 69 1.54 12.56 -18.38
N LEU A 70 0.72 12.17 -17.39
CA LEU A 70 -0.50 12.91 -17.03
C LEU A 70 -0.26 14.11 -16.10
N LEU A 71 0.90 14.16 -15.42
CA LEU A 71 1.33 15.29 -14.58
C LEU A 71 2.04 16.40 -15.37
N GLY A 72 2.32 16.20 -16.66
CA GLY A 72 2.90 17.21 -17.53
C GLY A 72 2.02 18.48 -17.67
N VAL A 73 2.66 19.63 -17.91
CA VAL A 73 1.99 20.94 -17.97
C VAL A 73 1.02 21.05 -19.15
N GLU A 74 1.31 20.37 -20.26
CA GLU A 74 0.45 20.26 -21.44
C GLU A 74 0.41 18.82 -21.94
N VAL A 75 -0.75 18.16 -21.81
CA VAL A 75 -0.93 16.76 -22.22
C VAL A 75 -1.91 16.72 -23.38
N ASP A 76 -1.39 16.51 -24.59
CA ASP A 76 -2.23 16.33 -25.77
C ASP A 76 -3.08 15.04 -25.69
N ALA A 77 -4.05 14.91 -26.60
CA ALA A 77 -4.98 13.80 -26.58
C ALA A 77 -4.30 12.43 -26.76
N ALA A 78 -3.26 12.35 -27.60
CA ALA A 78 -2.55 11.10 -27.86
C ALA A 78 -1.74 10.65 -26.64
N THR A 79 -1.05 11.58 -25.99
CA THR A 79 -0.28 11.38 -24.77
C THR A 79 -1.19 10.97 -23.62
N ARG A 80 -2.33 11.63 -23.47
CA ARG A 80 -3.35 11.25 -22.48
C ARG A 80 -3.88 9.84 -22.74
N ALA A 81 -4.18 9.50 -23.99
CA ALA A 81 -4.70 8.18 -24.36
C ALA A 81 -3.69 7.08 -23.99
N ARG A 82 -2.42 7.24 -24.38
CA ARG A 82 -1.33 6.32 -24.04
C ARG A 82 -1.16 6.17 -22.52
N ALA A 83 -1.17 7.28 -21.78
CA ALA A 83 -1.03 7.23 -20.33
C ALA A 83 -2.20 6.49 -19.66
N MET A 84 -3.44 6.72 -20.12
CA MET A 84 -4.60 6.01 -19.60
C MET A 84 -4.58 4.52 -19.99
N GLU A 85 -4.05 4.16 -21.16
CA GLU A 85 -3.84 2.77 -21.57
C GLU A 85 -2.86 2.06 -20.65
N ASP A 86 -1.73 2.69 -20.32
CA ASP A 86 -0.74 2.13 -19.39
C ASP A 86 -1.36 1.81 -18.03
N LEU A 87 -2.09 2.78 -17.48
CA LEU A 87 -2.76 2.62 -16.19
C LEU A 87 -3.85 1.54 -16.26
N ARG A 88 -4.63 1.48 -17.35
CA ARG A 88 -5.67 0.46 -17.53
C ARG A 88 -5.09 -0.94 -17.71
N SER A 89 -3.99 -1.08 -18.44
CA SER A 89 -3.29 -2.37 -18.60
C SER A 89 -2.76 -2.87 -17.25
N ALA A 90 -2.06 -2.02 -16.49
CA ALA A 90 -1.56 -2.39 -15.17
C ALA A 90 -2.73 -2.76 -14.20
N ALA A 91 -3.83 -2.00 -14.26
CA ALA A 91 -5.05 -2.29 -13.50
C ALA A 91 -5.69 -3.63 -13.89
N ALA A 92 -5.77 -3.94 -15.19
CA ALA A 92 -6.31 -5.19 -15.71
C ALA A 92 -5.49 -6.41 -15.25
N GLU A 93 -4.19 -6.22 -15.00
CA GLU A 93 -3.33 -7.24 -14.43
C GLU A 93 -3.48 -7.40 -12.90
N GLY A 94 -4.23 -6.52 -12.23
CA GLY A 94 -4.41 -6.59 -10.78
C GLY A 94 -3.41 -5.75 -9.97
N TYR A 95 -2.65 -4.86 -10.62
CA TYR A 95 -1.63 -4.07 -9.95
C TYR A 95 -2.26 -2.90 -9.18
N THR A 96 -2.40 -3.03 -7.86
CA THR A 96 -3.22 -2.15 -7.02
C THR A 96 -2.90 -0.65 -7.13
N PRO A 97 -1.63 -0.19 -7.24
CA PRO A 97 -1.32 1.23 -7.45
C PRO A 97 -1.92 1.82 -8.73
N ALA A 98 -2.20 1.01 -9.75
CA ALA A 98 -2.84 1.46 -10.98
C ALA A 98 -4.29 1.91 -10.76
N TYR A 99 -5.02 1.26 -9.83
CA TYR A 99 -6.40 1.60 -9.51
C TYR A 99 -6.51 3.03 -8.97
N GLU A 100 -5.68 3.39 -7.97
CA GLU A 100 -5.71 4.75 -7.42
C GLU A 100 -5.20 5.77 -8.45
N SER A 101 -4.20 5.42 -9.26
CA SER A 101 -3.71 6.29 -10.33
C SER A 101 -4.82 6.63 -11.33
N LEU A 102 -5.58 5.63 -11.80
CA LEU A 102 -6.76 5.86 -12.65
C LEU A 102 -7.78 6.76 -11.96
N ALA A 103 -8.09 6.48 -10.69
CA ALA A 103 -9.04 7.27 -9.93
C ALA A 103 -8.63 8.74 -9.79
N VAL A 104 -7.35 9.03 -9.58
CA VAL A 104 -6.82 10.40 -9.47
C VAL A 104 -7.02 11.16 -10.78
N PHE A 105 -6.72 10.54 -11.92
CA PHE A 105 -6.79 11.22 -13.22
C PHE A 105 -8.20 11.29 -13.83
N LEU A 106 -9.13 10.44 -13.38
CA LEU A 106 -10.54 10.45 -13.79
C LEU A 106 -11.45 11.29 -12.88
N ARG A 107 -10.94 11.91 -11.80
CA ARG A 107 -11.75 12.51 -10.72
C ARG A 107 -12.66 13.70 -11.11
N ARG A 108 -12.66 14.15 -12.36
CA ARG A 108 -13.40 15.34 -12.83
C ARG A 108 -14.24 15.03 -14.06
N GLY A 109 -15.28 15.85 -14.27
CA GLY A 109 -16.14 15.78 -15.46
C GLY A 109 -16.79 14.41 -15.64
N ALA A 110 -16.88 13.95 -16.89
CA ALA A 110 -17.48 12.66 -17.26
C ALA A 110 -16.78 11.45 -16.62
N GLY A 111 -15.51 11.57 -16.21
CA GLY A 111 -14.76 10.48 -15.58
C GLY A 111 -15.09 10.24 -14.10
N ARG A 112 -15.86 11.12 -13.45
CA ARG A 112 -16.08 11.05 -11.99
C ARG A 112 -16.66 9.72 -11.53
N SER A 113 -17.61 9.16 -12.27
CA SER A 113 -18.21 7.86 -11.93
C SER A 113 -17.19 6.72 -12.04
N GLU A 114 -16.40 6.70 -13.12
CA GLU A 114 -15.32 5.72 -13.31
C GLU A 114 -14.24 5.86 -12.21
N SER A 115 -13.92 7.11 -11.81
CA SER A 115 -13.00 7.39 -10.69
C SER A 115 -13.45 6.74 -9.39
N LEU A 116 -14.75 6.80 -9.06
CA LEU A 116 -15.29 6.18 -7.85
C LEU A 116 -15.22 4.66 -7.90
N GLN A 117 -15.47 4.06 -9.07
CA GLN A 117 -15.34 2.61 -9.27
C GLN A 117 -13.89 2.15 -9.04
N TRP A 118 -12.92 2.85 -9.63
CA TRP A 118 -11.51 2.55 -9.43
C TRP A 118 -11.05 2.72 -7.98
N ARG A 119 -11.51 3.76 -7.28
CA ARG A 119 -11.18 3.92 -5.84
C ARG A 119 -11.76 2.80 -4.99
N TRP A 120 -12.99 2.38 -5.26
CA TRP A 120 -13.60 1.28 -4.51
C TRP A 120 -12.82 0.00 -4.72
N LEU A 121 -12.47 -0.30 -5.97
CA LEU A 121 -11.63 -1.45 -6.30
C LEU A 121 -10.24 -1.35 -5.62
N ALA A 122 -9.65 -0.16 -5.57
CA ALA A 122 -8.39 0.09 -4.88
C ALA A 122 -8.51 -0.19 -3.36
N ALA A 123 -9.57 0.30 -2.71
CA ALA A 123 -9.81 0.03 -1.29
C ALA A 123 -10.09 -1.46 -1.02
N GLU A 124 -10.85 -2.13 -1.88
CA GLU A 124 -11.09 -3.58 -1.82
C GLU A 124 -9.81 -4.42 -2.01
N HIS A 125 -8.82 -3.86 -2.69
CA HIS A 125 -7.47 -4.43 -2.83
C HIS A 125 -6.46 -3.84 -1.84
N GLY A 126 -6.93 -3.12 -0.81
CA GLY A 126 -6.11 -2.72 0.31
C GLY A 126 -5.36 -1.40 0.15
N HIS A 127 -5.72 -0.54 -0.80
CA HIS A 127 -5.06 0.75 -0.96
C HIS A 127 -5.55 1.77 0.09
N ALA A 128 -4.68 2.14 1.04
CA ALA A 128 -5.06 2.95 2.20
C ALA A 128 -5.51 4.38 1.83
N ALA A 129 -4.82 5.04 0.89
CA ALA A 129 -5.19 6.38 0.44
C ALA A 129 -6.54 6.42 -0.30
N ALA A 130 -6.82 5.44 -1.16
CA ALA A 130 -8.11 5.31 -1.84
C ALA A 130 -9.25 5.20 -0.82
N ALA A 131 -9.07 4.37 0.22
CA ALA A 131 -10.06 4.21 1.28
C ALA A 131 -10.31 5.52 2.05
N LYS A 132 -9.25 6.27 2.38
CA LYS A 132 -9.35 7.60 2.98
C LYS A 132 -10.10 8.59 2.08
N HIS A 133 -9.79 8.61 0.79
CA HIS A 133 -10.44 9.50 -0.17
C HIS A 133 -11.94 9.17 -0.30
N LEU A 134 -12.32 7.90 -0.39
CA LEU A 134 -13.73 7.51 -0.41
C LEU A 134 -14.45 7.93 0.87
N GLY A 135 -13.86 7.66 2.04
CA GLY A 135 -14.47 8.00 3.33
C GLY A 135 -14.72 9.49 3.54
N GLY A 136 -13.96 10.37 2.88
CA GLY A 136 -14.14 11.83 2.95
C GLY A 136 -14.86 12.46 1.75
N SER A 137 -15.08 11.73 0.65
CA SER A 137 -15.62 12.28 -0.61
C SER A 137 -17.02 11.78 -0.97
N ILE A 138 -17.47 10.68 -0.37
CA ILE A 138 -18.81 10.13 -0.56
C ILE A 138 -19.63 10.38 0.70
N ASP A 139 -20.83 10.95 0.51
CA ASP A 139 -21.84 11.06 1.55
C ASP A 139 -22.44 9.67 1.85
N PHE A 140 -21.75 8.90 2.67
CA PHE A 140 -22.40 7.89 3.49
C PHE A 140 -22.99 8.65 4.66
N ASP A 141 -24.26 8.55 5.02
CA ASP A 141 -24.76 9.20 6.24
C ASP A 141 -24.52 8.33 7.49
N GLY A 142 -24.23 7.04 7.32
CA GLY A 142 -24.05 6.07 8.40
C GLY A 142 -25.33 5.81 9.18
N THR A 143 -26.48 6.17 8.61
CA THR A 143 -27.79 6.04 9.25
C THR A 143 -28.42 4.68 8.98
N ASP A 144 -28.00 4.02 7.90
CA ASP A 144 -28.39 2.66 7.57
C ASP A 144 -27.20 1.69 7.71
N ARG A 145 -27.51 0.40 7.85
CA ARG A 145 -26.50 -0.64 8.05
C ARG A 145 -25.47 -0.72 6.93
N GLN A 146 -25.85 -0.48 5.67
CA GLN A 146 -24.94 -0.60 4.53
C GLN A 146 -23.95 0.57 4.53
N SER A 147 -24.43 1.81 4.68
CA SER A 147 -23.53 2.98 4.76
C SER A 147 -22.60 2.93 5.97
N ALA A 148 -23.07 2.40 7.11
CA ALA A 148 -22.21 2.12 8.26
C ALA A 148 -21.13 1.06 7.97
N ALA A 149 -21.49 -0.03 7.28
CA ALA A 149 -20.53 -1.06 6.88
C ALA A 149 -19.50 -0.53 5.87
N ASP A 150 -19.91 0.31 4.92
CA ASP A 150 -19.00 0.93 3.96
C ASP A 150 -18.01 1.87 4.66
N ARG A 151 -18.48 2.75 5.54
CA ARG A 151 -17.61 3.64 6.33
C ARG A 151 -16.64 2.88 7.22
N MET A 152 -17.13 1.87 7.94
CA MET A 152 -16.30 1.07 8.83
C MET A 152 -15.26 0.24 8.06
N PHE A 153 -15.64 -0.34 6.91
CA PHE A 153 -14.71 -1.04 6.03
C PHE A 153 -13.61 -0.11 5.48
N LEU A 154 -13.98 1.06 4.96
CA LEU A 154 -13.00 2.03 4.46
C LEU A 154 -12.05 2.51 5.57
N SER A 155 -12.58 2.69 6.79
CA SER A 155 -11.76 2.98 7.97
C SER A 155 -10.79 1.85 8.29
N TRP A 156 -11.25 0.59 8.26
CA TRP A 156 -10.37 -0.57 8.46
C TRP A 156 -9.26 -0.60 7.43
N VAL A 157 -9.58 -0.51 6.14
CA VAL A 157 -8.56 -0.47 5.07
C VAL A 157 -7.59 0.70 5.25
N HIS A 158 -8.06 1.90 5.59
CA HIS A 158 -7.19 3.04 5.81
C HIS A 158 -6.23 2.85 6.99
N CYS A 159 -6.73 2.33 8.12
CA CYS A 159 -5.94 2.17 9.34
C CYS A 159 -5.06 0.92 9.34
N HIS A 160 -5.38 -0.09 8.53
CA HIS A 160 -4.75 -1.39 8.67
C HIS A 160 -3.26 -1.33 8.30
N PRO A 161 -2.36 -1.90 9.13
CA PRO A 161 -0.92 -1.87 8.87
C PRO A 161 -0.49 -2.64 7.61
N ALA A 162 -1.24 -3.66 7.19
CA ALA A 162 -0.95 -4.38 5.94
C ALA A 162 -1.54 -3.73 4.66
N SER A 163 -2.35 -2.68 4.79
CA SER A 163 -2.83 -1.97 3.59
C SER A 163 -1.67 -1.34 2.83
N PHE A 164 -1.75 -1.33 1.50
CA PHE A 164 -0.77 -0.67 0.65
C PHE A 164 -0.76 0.83 0.92
N ASP A 165 0.42 1.35 1.25
CA ASP A 165 0.69 2.78 1.28
C ASP A 165 0.81 3.34 -0.14
N SER A 166 0.70 4.67 -0.23
CA SER A 166 1.03 5.36 -1.47
C SER A 166 2.52 5.20 -1.79
N ASP A 167 2.79 4.96 -3.06
CA ASP A 167 4.11 4.63 -3.54
C ASP A 167 5.13 5.80 -3.44
N GLY A 168 4.72 7.04 -3.71
CA GLY A 168 5.61 8.21 -3.66
C GLY A 168 6.36 8.40 -2.32
N PRO A 169 5.67 8.43 -1.17
CA PRO A 169 6.31 8.48 0.14
C PRO A 169 7.32 7.36 0.39
N VAL A 170 6.97 6.10 0.07
CA VAL A 170 7.88 4.94 0.27
C VAL A 170 9.15 5.09 -0.56
N MET A 171 9.04 5.51 -1.82
CA MET A 171 10.21 5.74 -2.67
C MET A 171 11.08 6.90 -2.21
N SER A 172 10.47 7.95 -1.66
CA SER A 172 11.20 9.06 -1.05
C SER A 172 11.99 8.61 0.18
N GLU A 173 11.38 7.76 1.02
CA GLU A 173 12.06 7.14 2.17
C GLU A 173 13.23 6.25 1.74
N LEU A 174 13.02 5.38 0.73
CA LEU A 174 14.08 4.55 0.14
C LEU A 174 15.22 5.41 -0.41
N ASN A 175 14.92 6.48 -1.14
CA ASN A 175 15.94 7.39 -1.67
C ASN A 175 16.71 8.11 -0.56
N THR A 176 16.04 8.48 0.52
CA THR A 176 16.66 9.12 1.69
C THR A 176 17.59 8.14 2.41
N ALA A 177 17.13 6.92 2.68
CA ALA A 177 17.93 5.87 3.30
C ALA A 177 19.15 5.51 2.45
N ARG A 178 18.99 5.42 1.12
CA ARG A 178 20.10 5.19 0.18
C ARG A 178 21.20 6.25 0.29
N LYS A 179 20.82 7.54 0.38
CA LYS A 179 21.78 8.66 0.54
C LYS A 179 22.49 8.63 1.89
N ALA A 180 21.81 8.20 2.94
CA ALA A 180 22.35 8.11 4.30
C ALA A 180 23.29 6.91 4.51
N SER A 181 23.25 5.91 3.62
CA SER A 181 24.02 4.67 3.71
C SER A 181 24.97 4.49 2.51
N PRO A 182 25.98 5.36 2.33
CA PRO A 182 26.91 5.24 1.21
C PRO A 182 27.67 3.91 1.27
N GLY A 183 27.61 3.14 0.18
CA GLY A 183 28.23 1.81 0.08
C GLY A 183 27.31 0.63 0.43
N ALA A 184 26.09 0.89 0.91
CA ALA A 184 25.08 -0.14 1.05
C ALA A 184 24.50 -0.53 -0.32
N ASP A 185 24.23 -1.82 -0.52
CA ASP A 185 23.46 -2.27 -1.69
C ASP A 185 21.95 -1.98 -1.51
N LEU A 186 21.17 -2.12 -2.59
CA LEU A 186 19.74 -1.82 -2.55
C LEU A 186 18.98 -2.74 -1.58
N ALA A 187 19.37 -4.01 -1.45
CA ALA A 187 18.70 -4.95 -0.56
C ALA A 187 18.88 -4.54 0.91
N GLN A 188 20.06 -4.05 1.27
CA GLN A 188 20.34 -3.48 2.58
C GLN A 188 19.51 -2.21 2.84
N VAL A 189 19.40 -1.32 1.85
CA VAL A 189 18.56 -0.10 1.97
C VAL A 189 17.09 -0.46 2.17
N ILE A 190 16.57 -1.42 1.40
CA ILE A 190 15.17 -1.86 1.55
C ILE A 190 14.95 -2.50 2.92
N ALA A 191 15.87 -3.36 3.37
CA ALA A 191 15.77 -3.98 4.70
C ALA A 191 15.77 -2.94 5.83
N GLN A 192 16.58 -1.88 5.72
CA GLN A 192 16.59 -0.77 6.68
C GLN A 192 15.25 -0.03 6.72
N VAL A 193 14.68 0.31 5.56
CA VAL A 193 13.38 0.99 5.48
C VAL A 193 12.25 0.09 5.97
N HIS A 194 12.28 -1.20 5.63
CA HIS A 194 11.30 -2.18 6.13
C HIS A 194 11.34 -2.28 7.66
N ALA A 195 12.52 -2.42 8.25
CA ALA A 195 12.68 -2.50 9.71
C ALA A 195 12.15 -1.24 10.42
N LYS A 196 12.40 -0.06 9.84
CA LYS A 196 11.84 1.20 10.33
C LYS A 196 10.31 1.19 10.28
N ARG A 197 9.72 0.87 9.13
CA ARG A 197 8.26 0.84 8.93
C ARG A 197 7.59 -0.20 9.82
N LEU A 198 8.20 -1.37 9.98
CA LEU A 198 7.71 -2.42 10.88
C LEU A 198 7.68 -1.94 12.34
N ASN A 199 8.67 -1.17 12.77
CA ASN A 199 8.67 -0.60 14.12
C ASN A 199 7.56 0.45 14.30
N GLU A 200 7.37 1.33 13.32
CA GLU A 200 6.30 2.34 13.33
C GLU A 200 4.91 1.71 13.26
N ALA A 201 4.78 0.57 12.58
CA ALA A 201 3.52 -0.13 12.42
C ALA A 201 2.99 -0.80 13.69
N LYS A 202 3.80 -0.98 14.73
CA LYS A 202 3.33 -1.48 16.04
C LYS A 202 2.22 -0.59 16.60
N ALA A 203 2.46 0.72 16.63
CA ALA A 203 1.46 1.70 17.06
C ALA A 203 0.26 1.74 16.10
N LYS A 204 0.48 1.56 14.79
CA LYS A 204 -0.60 1.48 13.80
C LYS A 204 -1.49 0.25 14.03
N ALA A 205 -0.92 -0.90 14.38
CA ALA A 205 -1.67 -2.12 14.69
C ALA A 205 -2.49 -1.97 15.98
N GLU A 206 -1.93 -1.35 17.02
CA GLU A 206 -2.66 -1.02 18.24
C GLU A 206 -3.82 -0.06 17.95
N ASN A 207 -3.57 1.02 17.20
CA ASN A 207 -4.60 1.97 16.78
C ASN A 207 -5.69 1.31 15.91
N PHE A 208 -5.32 0.35 15.06
CA PHE A 208 -6.30 -0.43 14.32
C PHE A 208 -7.23 -1.18 15.28
N LEU A 209 -6.68 -1.99 16.19
CA LEU A 209 -7.45 -2.81 17.13
C LEU A 209 -8.29 -2.01 18.13
N HIS A 210 -7.79 -0.86 18.58
CA HIS A 210 -8.44 -0.08 19.64
C HIS A 210 -9.20 1.15 19.15
N GLY A 211 -8.91 1.64 17.95
CA GLY A 211 -9.54 2.82 17.36
C GLY A 211 -10.49 2.47 16.22
N CYS A 212 -9.99 1.80 15.18
CA CYS A 212 -10.75 1.59 13.94
C CYS A 212 -11.70 0.38 14.03
N VAL A 213 -11.32 -0.65 14.80
CA VAL A 213 -12.10 -1.90 14.97
C VAL A 213 -13.36 -1.75 15.81
N PRO A 214 -13.34 -1.08 16.99
CA PRO A 214 -14.54 -1.00 17.83
C PRO A 214 -15.72 -0.35 17.12
N GLY A 215 -15.43 0.57 16.19
CA GLY A 215 -16.42 1.12 15.27
C GLY A 215 -17.58 1.85 15.95
N ALA A 216 -17.44 2.23 17.23
CA ALA A 216 -18.54 2.81 18.02
C ALA A 216 -19.19 4.01 17.32
N TYR A 217 -18.38 4.84 16.66
CA TYR A 217 -18.87 5.97 15.86
C TYR A 217 -19.78 5.56 14.69
N TYR A 218 -19.50 4.43 14.02
CA TYR A 218 -20.28 3.96 12.87
C TYR A 218 -21.56 3.23 13.26
N LEU A 219 -21.65 2.77 14.51
CA LEU A 219 -22.60 1.74 14.94
C LEU A 219 -23.61 2.26 15.96
N ALA A 220 -23.31 3.39 16.62
CA ALA A 220 -24.11 3.92 17.74
C ALA A 220 -25.57 4.23 17.38
N SER A 221 -25.85 4.59 16.12
CA SER A 221 -27.20 4.89 15.61
C SER A 221 -27.99 3.64 15.22
N LEU A 222 -27.36 2.47 15.13
CA LEU A 222 -27.97 1.27 14.57
C LEU A 222 -28.55 0.34 15.64
N PRO A 223 -29.66 -0.37 15.34
CA PRO A 223 -30.16 -1.46 16.18
C PRO A 223 -29.10 -2.57 16.39
N PRO A 224 -29.17 -3.34 17.50
CA PRO A 224 -28.22 -4.41 17.79
C PRO A 224 -28.04 -5.45 16.66
N ASP A 225 -29.12 -5.82 15.96
CA ASP A 225 -29.04 -6.78 14.86
C ASP A 225 -28.28 -6.23 13.65
N ASP A 226 -28.50 -4.96 13.30
CA ASP A 226 -27.77 -4.28 12.24
C ASP A 226 -26.30 -4.07 12.62
N GLN A 227 -26.03 -3.75 13.89
CA GLN A 227 -24.69 -3.69 14.44
C GLN A 227 -23.93 -5.02 14.30
N ALA A 228 -24.59 -6.15 14.59
CA ALA A 228 -24.02 -7.47 14.41
C ALA A 228 -23.77 -7.79 12.93
N TRP A 229 -24.73 -7.41 12.07
CA TRP A 229 -24.59 -7.55 10.61
C TRP A 229 -23.39 -6.75 10.09
N VAL A 230 -23.24 -5.48 10.48
CA VAL A 230 -22.14 -4.62 10.04
C VAL A 230 -20.79 -5.23 10.40
N ARG A 231 -20.60 -5.66 11.66
CA ARG A 231 -19.34 -6.28 12.10
C ARG A 231 -18.99 -7.51 11.28
N LYS A 232 -19.97 -8.40 11.08
CA LYS A 232 -19.80 -9.61 10.27
C LYS A 232 -19.42 -9.28 8.82
N THR A 233 -20.13 -8.34 8.20
CA THR A 233 -19.92 -7.91 6.81
C THR A 233 -18.55 -7.26 6.64
N VAL A 234 -18.19 -6.29 7.49
CA VAL A 234 -16.90 -5.58 7.44
C VAL A 234 -15.75 -6.56 7.63
N ARG A 235 -15.86 -7.47 8.61
CA ARG A 235 -14.83 -8.49 8.85
C ARG A 235 -14.65 -9.41 7.64
N ALA A 236 -15.74 -9.84 7.00
CA ALA A 236 -15.66 -10.67 5.79
C ALA A 236 -15.01 -9.93 4.62
N ARG A 237 -15.37 -8.66 4.41
CA ARG A 237 -14.73 -7.80 3.39
C ARG A 237 -13.25 -7.63 3.66
N MET A 238 -12.87 -7.33 4.90
CA MET A 238 -11.46 -7.17 5.26
C MET A 238 -10.67 -8.47 5.08
N ALA A 239 -11.24 -9.62 5.46
CA ALA A 239 -10.62 -10.92 5.19
C ALA A 239 -10.36 -11.15 3.69
N GLN A 240 -11.28 -10.72 2.83
CA GLN A 240 -11.09 -10.78 1.39
C GLN A 240 -10.03 -9.78 0.91
N THR A 241 -10.02 -8.56 1.45
CA THR A 241 -9.00 -7.55 1.14
C THR A 241 -7.59 -8.02 1.49
N LEU A 242 -7.41 -8.69 2.64
CA LEU A 242 -6.11 -9.26 3.03
C LEU A 242 -5.66 -10.37 2.08
N LYS A 243 -6.59 -11.22 1.60
CA LYS A 243 -6.30 -12.20 0.54
C LYS A 243 -5.92 -11.53 -0.78
N ASN A 244 -6.58 -10.42 -1.13
CA ASN A 244 -6.27 -9.66 -2.33
C ASN A 244 -4.86 -9.05 -2.25
N ILE A 245 -4.48 -8.49 -1.10
CA ILE A 245 -3.12 -7.99 -0.84
C ILE A 245 -2.10 -9.13 -0.99
N GLN A 246 -2.33 -10.27 -0.35
CA GLN A 246 -1.46 -11.45 -0.45
C GLN A 246 -1.29 -11.93 -1.90
N ALA A 247 -2.38 -12.00 -2.66
CA ALA A 247 -2.35 -12.41 -4.06
C ALA A 247 -1.61 -11.39 -4.94
N ALA A 248 -1.82 -10.10 -4.72
CA ALA A 248 -1.14 -9.03 -5.44
C ALA A 248 0.36 -9.05 -5.19
N VAL A 249 0.80 -9.18 -3.93
CA VAL A 249 2.23 -9.32 -3.56
C VAL A 249 2.87 -10.55 -4.21
N ARG A 250 2.21 -11.71 -4.18
CA ARG A 250 2.73 -12.92 -4.83
C ARG A 250 2.90 -12.75 -6.34
N LYS A 251 2.02 -11.98 -6.97
CA LYS A 251 2.06 -11.72 -8.41
C LYS A 251 3.06 -10.61 -8.78
N PHE A 252 3.19 -9.60 -7.92
CA PHE A 252 3.99 -8.40 -8.11
C PHE A 252 4.82 -8.15 -6.85
N PRO A 253 6.00 -8.77 -6.74
CA PRO A 253 6.81 -8.72 -5.53
C PRO A 253 7.21 -7.30 -5.10
N ASP A 254 7.36 -6.37 -6.04
CA ASP A 254 7.65 -4.97 -5.74
C ASP A 254 6.59 -4.31 -4.83
N LEU A 255 5.35 -4.83 -4.81
CA LEU A 255 4.31 -4.37 -3.88
C LEU A 255 4.63 -4.68 -2.41
N GLU A 256 5.56 -5.58 -2.10
CA GLU A 256 6.05 -5.78 -0.71
C GLU A 256 6.62 -4.49 -0.12
N LEU A 257 7.15 -3.59 -0.97
CA LEU A 257 7.62 -2.28 -0.52
C LEU A 257 6.48 -1.41 0.02
N LEU A 258 5.25 -1.65 -0.40
CA LEU A 258 4.10 -0.80 -0.09
C LEU A 258 3.25 -1.37 1.05
N THR A 259 3.41 -2.63 1.41
CA THR A 259 2.67 -3.31 2.49
C THR A 259 3.61 -3.76 3.62
N LEU A 260 3.04 -4.34 4.67
CA LEU A 260 3.75 -5.02 5.74
C LEU A 260 3.17 -6.45 5.88
N PRO A 261 3.85 -7.45 5.30
CA PRO A 261 3.41 -8.85 5.32
C PRO A 261 3.14 -9.39 6.73
N GLU A 262 3.87 -8.91 7.74
CA GLU A 262 3.77 -9.32 9.13
C GLU A 262 2.38 -9.08 9.74
N TYR A 263 1.58 -8.21 9.14
CA TYR A 263 0.24 -7.90 9.61
C TYR A 263 -0.87 -8.43 8.69
N GLN A 264 -0.57 -9.19 7.63
CA GLN A 264 -1.59 -9.64 6.68
C GLN A 264 -2.61 -10.62 7.28
N ASP A 265 -2.31 -11.22 8.43
CA ASP A 265 -3.23 -12.08 9.18
C ASP A 265 -3.92 -11.36 10.36
N LEU A 266 -3.67 -10.06 10.53
CA LEU A 266 -4.29 -9.26 11.58
C LEU A 266 -5.77 -9.00 11.27
N LEU A 267 -6.62 -9.92 11.71
CA LEU A 267 -8.07 -9.79 11.56
C LEU A 267 -8.73 -9.78 12.95
N PRO A 268 -9.59 -8.79 13.27
CA PRO A 268 -10.28 -8.75 14.55
C PRO A 268 -11.08 -10.03 14.83
N PRO A 269 -11.31 -10.37 16.11
CA PRO A 269 -12.18 -11.48 16.46
C PRO A 269 -13.59 -11.25 15.90
N PRO A 270 -14.30 -12.36 15.59
CA PRO A 270 -15.67 -12.31 15.07
C PRO A 270 -16.67 -11.67 16.05
#